data_AF-A0A7C1VRS4-F1
#
_entry.id   AF-A0A7C1VRS4-F1
#
_cell.length_a   1.000
_cell.length_b   1.000
_cell.length_c   1.000
_cell.angle_alpha   90.00
_cell.angle_beta   90.00
_cell.angle_gamma   90.00
#
_symmetry.space_group_name_H-M   'P 1'
#
loop_
_entity.id
_entity.type
_entity.pdbx_description
1 polymer ?
#
loop_
_entity_poly.entity_id
_entity_poly.type
_entity_poly.pdbx_seq_one_letter_code
_entity_poly.pdbx_strand_id
1 'polypeptide(L)'
;MPIKTFLTPAEIQKMIEWPDNLRDKLILSFYDATGCRVSELLKVKVENIDLENCLVMIPHLKRGIKKRCPGCSRIAGRNTKFCSRCGLDLSKVQAEGIEERNRLISIGEATAELFREYTKEMDQNDRVIQLSRQQIYNIVRAAATGTGLKGKALTNPETGKKHFPHPHNFRDSLAVSWLDIAGSDAGKQKALQEHLGHKNFSTTMGYNKLTPAKVQEVSNEVRRMRFTQSQEEEKDGNSQV
;
A
#
# COMPACT_ATOMS: atom_id res chain seq x y z
N MET A 1 -12.26 7.80 25.48
CA MET A 1 -11.85 8.26 24.14
C MET A 1 -12.03 7.11 23.17
N PRO A 2 -12.60 7.32 21.97
CA PRO A 2 -12.72 6.24 20.99
C PRO A 2 -11.33 5.68 20.68
N ILE A 3 -11.23 4.36 20.61
CA ILE A 3 -9.97 3.67 20.28
C ILE A 3 -9.61 4.05 18.85
N LYS A 4 -8.61 4.92 18.68
CA LYS A 4 -8.09 5.26 17.36
C LYS A 4 -7.37 4.02 16.81
N THR A 5 -7.94 3.41 15.77
CA THR A 5 -7.43 2.19 15.13
C THR A 5 -6.56 2.46 13.91
N PHE A 6 -6.55 3.69 13.39
CA PHE A 6 -5.79 4.12 12.21
C PHE A 6 -5.17 5.52 12.41
N LEU A 7 -4.17 5.85 11.57
CA LEU A 7 -3.54 7.16 11.52
C LEU A 7 -4.45 8.16 10.79
N THR A 8 -4.63 9.37 11.32
CA THR A 8 -5.37 10.43 10.61
C THR A 8 -4.52 11.01 9.47
N PRO A 9 -5.14 11.62 8.44
CA PRO A 9 -4.40 12.30 7.38
C PRO A 9 -3.43 13.37 7.91
N ALA A 10 -3.83 14.14 8.92
CA ALA A 10 -2.96 15.14 9.55
C ALA A 10 -1.74 14.50 10.25
N GLU A 11 -1.93 13.37 10.93
CA GLU A 11 -0.83 12.63 11.56
C GLU A 11 0.16 12.11 10.52
N ILE A 12 -0.34 11.60 9.39
CA ILE A 12 0.48 11.14 8.27
C ILE A 12 1.24 12.30 7.63
N GLN A 13 0.60 13.45 7.41
CA GLN A 13 1.27 14.61 6.83
C GLN A 13 2.45 15.07 7.69
N LYS A 14 2.25 15.17 9.01
CA LYS A 14 3.34 15.45 9.97
C LYS A 14 4.46 14.42 9.88
N MET A 15 4.12 13.14 9.73
CA MET A 15 5.12 12.08 9.55
C MET A 15 5.90 12.21 8.24
N ILE A 16 5.28 12.66 7.14
CA ILE A 16 5.94 12.88 5.85
C ILE A 16 6.89 14.07 5.91
N GLU A 17 6.52 15.13 6.64
CA GLU A 17 7.32 16.35 6.75
C GLU A 17 8.50 16.23 7.71
N TRP A 18 8.41 15.34 8.71
CA TRP A 18 9.40 15.18 9.77
C TRP A 18 10.82 14.77 9.32
N PRO A 19 11.02 13.83 8.37
CA PRO A 19 12.37 13.45 7.94
C PRO A 19 13.05 14.56 7.14
N ASP A 20 14.28 14.90 7.51
CA ASP A 20 15.11 15.84 6.75
C ASP A 20 15.60 15.25 5.41
N ASN A 21 15.73 13.92 5.34
CA ASN A 21 16.28 13.26 4.17
C ASN A 21 15.20 12.95 3.13
N LEU A 22 15.53 13.20 1.86
CA LEU A 22 14.63 13.04 0.72
C LEU A 22 14.09 11.61 0.59
N ARG A 23 14.93 10.61 0.82
CA ARG A 23 14.57 9.18 0.69
C ARG A 23 13.43 8.80 1.63
N ASP A 24 13.56 9.14 2.91
CA ASP A 24 12.59 8.73 3.93
C ASP A 24 11.28 9.50 3.73
N LYS A 25 11.35 10.79 3.37
CA LYS A 25 10.20 11.59 2.96
C LYS A 25 9.47 10.97 1.76
N LEU A 26 10.21 10.57 0.72
CA LEU A 26 9.67 9.86 -0.44
C LEU A 26 8.99 8.54 -0.05
N ILE A 27 9.61 7.74 0.82
CA ILE A 27 9.03 6.45 1.27
C ILE A 27 7.68 6.67 1.96
N LEU A 28 7.58 7.65 2.86
CA LEU A 28 6.34 7.93 3.60
C LEU A 28 5.26 8.52 2.68
N SER A 29 5.63 9.47 1.81
CA SER A 29 4.74 10.05 0.81
C SER A 29 4.21 8.97 -0.16
N PHE A 30 5.07 8.05 -0.60
CA PHE A 30 4.66 6.92 -1.43
C PHE A 30 3.68 5.98 -0.72
N TYR A 31 3.88 5.71 0.57
CA TYR A 31 2.93 4.90 1.34
C TYR A 31 1.57 5.55 1.46
N ASP A 32 1.52 6.85 1.74
CA ASP A 32 0.27 7.62 1.80
C ASP A 32 -0.46 7.60 0.44
N ALA A 33 0.27 7.82 -0.66
CA ALA A 33 -0.32 7.85 -1.99
C ALA A 33 -0.82 6.47 -2.48
N THR A 34 -0.10 5.39 -2.16
CA THR A 34 -0.31 4.08 -2.80
C THR A 34 -0.94 3.02 -1.90
N GLY A 35 -0.79 3.13 -0.58
CA GLY A 35 -1.19 2.05 0.35
C GLY A 35 -0.52 0.70 0.03
N CYS A 36 0.65 0.71 -0.60
CA CYS A 36 1.32 -0.51 -1.03
C CYS A 36 1.91 -1.30 0.16
N ARG A 37 2.20 -2.59 -0.06
CA ARG A 37 2.91 -3.41 0.91
C ARG A 37 4.41 -3.14 0.83
N VAL A 38 5.13 -3.34 1.94
CA VAL A 38 6.61 -3.24 1.96
C VAL A 38 7.26 -4.14 0.91
N SER A 39 6.76 -5.35 0.70
CA SER A 39 7.30 -6.25 -0.33
C SER A 39 7.04 -5.80 -1.76
N GLU A 40 6.13 -4.85 -1.97
CA GLU A 40 5.84 -4.23 -3.27
C GLU A 40 6.75 -3.02 -3.47
N LEU A 41 6.85 -2.11 -2.49
CA LEU A 41 7.78 -0.97 -2.52
C LEU A 41 9.21 -1.40 -2.88
N LEU A 42 9.72 -2.44 -2.23
CA LEU A 42 11.09 -2.94 -2.43
C LEU A 42 11.35 -3.57 -3.82
N LYS A 43 10.32 -3.69 -4.66
CA LYS A 43 10.42 -4.21 -6.02
C LYS A 43 10.21 -3.14 -7.09
N VAL A 44 9.78 -1.95 -6.70
CA VAL A 44 9.60 -0.83 -7.64
C VAL A 44 10.97 -0.43 -8.16
N LYS A 45 11.10 -0.43 -9.48
CA LYS A 45 12.23 0.11 -10.21
C LYS A 45 11.91 1.48 -10.80
N VAL A 46 12.93 2.20 -11.24
CA VAL A 46 12.76 3.49 -11.91
C VAL A 46 11.90 3.35 -13.17
N GLU A 47 12.09 2.31 -13.97
CA GLU A 47 11.27 2.00 -15.16
C GLU A 47 9.77 1.80 -14.88
N ASN A 48 9.39 1.59 -13.61
CA ASN A 48 7.99 1.41 -13.24
C ASN A 48 7.26 2.74 -12.98
N ILE A 49 7.95 3.87 -13.03
CA ILE A 49 7.42 5.17 -12.63
C ILE A 49 7.27 6.05 -13.87
N ASP A 50 6.05 6.51 -14.11
CA ASP A 50 5.72 7.51 -15.11
C ASP A 50 5.48 8.84 -14.38
N LEU A 51 6.52 9.67 -14.34
CA LEU A 51 6.51 10.96 -13.66
C LEU A 51 5.73 12.04 -14.41
N GLU A 52 5.49 11.86 -15.72
CA GLU A 52 4.70 12.82 -16.51
C GLU A 52 3.22 12.67 -16.18
N ASN A 53 2.75 11.43 -16.07
CA ASN A 53 1.36 11.13 -15.74
C ASN A 53 1.11 10.97 -14.24
N CYS A 54 2.16 11.08 -13.41
CA CYS A 54 2.12 10.80 -11.97
C CYS A 54 1.58 9.40 -11.65
N LEU A 55 2.02 8.39 -12.40
CA LEU A 55 1.60 7.00 -12.27
C LEU A 55 2.79 6.10 -11.87
N VAL A 56 2.50 5.06 -11.09
CA VAL A 56 3.46 4.01 -10.78
C VAL A 56 2.84 2.64 -11.06
N MET A 57 3.59 1.79 -11.72
CA MET A 57 3.25 0.40 -11.91
C MET A 57 3.77 -0.40 -10.71
N ILE A 58 2.86 -0.89 -9.86
CA ILE A 58 3.23 -1.72 -8.72
C ILE A 58 3.17 -3.20 -9.12
N PRO A 59 4.30 -3.92 -9.12
CA PRO A 59 4.30 -5.35 -9.37
C PRO A 59 3.73 -6.11 -8.16
N HIS A 60 2.52 -6.64 -8.29
CA HIS A 60 1.90 -7.50 -7.31
C HIS A 60 2.06 -8.98 -7.71
N LEU A 61 2.96 -9.67 -7.02
CA LEU A 61 3.08 -11.11 -7.15
C LEU A 61 1.95 -11.80 -6.39
N LYS A 62 0.95 -12.30 -7.12
CA LYS A 62 0.07 -13.31 -6.53
C LYS A 62 0.84 -14.63 -6.55
N ARG A 63 1.24 -15.11 -5.36
CA ARG A 63 1.68 -16.50 -5.19
C ARG A 63 0.47 -17.42 -5.28
N GLY A 64 -0.06 -17.56 -6.49
CA GLY A 64 -0.96 -18.63 -6.91
C GLY A 64 -0.19 -19.82 -7.46
N ILE A 65 1.13 -19.91 -7.22
CA ILE A 65 1.95 -21.01 -7.70
C ILE A 65 1.50 -22.28 -7.00
N LYS A 66 1.01 -23.24 -7.79
CA LYS A 66 0.52 -24.50 -7.26
C LYS A 66 1.40 -25.63 -7.75
N LYS A 67 1.52 -26.66 -6.91
CA LYS A 67 2.10 -27.93 -7.32
C LYS A 67 0.97 -28.82 -7.80
N ARG A 68 1.17 -29.49 -8.93
CA ARG A 68 0.31 -30.61 -9.32
C ARG A 68 0.96 -31.89 -8.81
N CYS A 69 0.26 -32.62 -7.94
CA CYS A 69 0.74 -33.92 -7.48
C CYS A 69 0.82 -34.89 -8.67
N PRO A 70 1.99 -35.46 -8.98
CA PRO A 70 2.11 -36.39 -10.12
C PRO A 70 1.38 -37.72 -9.87
N GLY A 71 1.16 -38.12 -8.61
CA GLY A 71 0.51 -39.39 -8.29
C GLY A 71 -1.02 -39.38 -8.36
N CYS A 72 -1.68 -38.24 -8.08
CA CYS A 72 -3.15 -38.19 -8.02
C CYS A 72 -3.75 -36.91 -8.62
N SER A 73 -2.93 -36.13 -9.33
CA SER A 73 -3.28 -34.86 -9.98
C SER A 73 -3.86 -33.78 -9.04
N ARG A 74 -3.79 -33.97 -7.72
CA ARG A 74 -4.29 -33.01 -6.74
C ARG A 74 -3.42 -31.77 -6.75
N ILE A 75 -4.07 -30.61 -6.70
CA ILE A 75 -3.44 -29.32 -6.64
C ILE A 75 -3.09 -29.00 -5.18
N ALA A 76 -1.84 -28.65 -4.93
CA ALA A 76 -1.31 -28.27 -3.62
C ALA A 76 -0.64 -26.88 -3.66
N GLY A 77 -0.46 -26.26 -2.50
CA GLY A 77 0.24 -24.98 -2.40
C GLY A 77 1.73 -25.11 -2.68
N ARG A 78 2.39 -24.00 -3.05
CA ARG A 78 3.83 -23.95 -3.34
C ARG A 78 4.70 -24.60 -2.26
N ASN A 79 4.39 -24.39 -0.98
CA ASN A 79 5.20 -24.87 0.14
C ASN A 79 4.75 -26.24 0.67
N THR A 80 3.76 -26.88 0.04
CA THR A 80 3.30 -28.19 0.48
C THR A 80 4.39 -29.24 0.21
N LYS A 81 4.77 -29.96 1.28
CA LYS A 81 5.75 -31.08 1.22
C LYS A 81 5.10 -32.41 0.85
N PHE A 82 3.87 -32.68 1.27
CA PHE A 82 3.17 -33.94 1.00
C PHE A 82 1.77 -33.72 0.42
N CYS A 83 1.36 -34.58 -0.52
CA CYS A 83 0.03 -34.52 -1.09
C CYS A 83 -1.02 -34.90 -0.04
N SER A 84 -1.99 -34.03 0.22
CA SER A 84 -3.08 -34.28 1.16
C SER A 84 -4.10 -35.34 0.71
N ARG A 85 -3.96 -35.92 -0.49
CA ARG A 85 -4.82 -37.01 -0.98
C ARG A 85 -4.11 -38.34 -1.01
N CYS A 86 -2.92 -38.42 -1.61
CA CYS A 86 -2.21 -39.68 -1.80
C CYS A 86 -0.91 -39.80 -0.97
N GLY A 87 -0.58 -38.80 -0.15
CA GLY A 87 0.62 -38.83 0.71
C GLY A 87 1.95 -38.62 -0.02
N LEU A 88 1.97 -38.54 -1.36
CA LEU A 88 3.19 -38.42 -2.15
C LEU A 88 4.03 -37.19 -1.76
N ASP A 89 5.35 -37.35 -1.69
CA ASP A 89 6.29 -36.25 -1.49
C ASP A 89 6.31 -35.31 -2.70
N LEU A 90 5.93 -34.06 -2.46
CA LEU A 90 5.87 -32.96 -3.41
C LEU A 90 7.08 -32.04 -3.30
N SER A 91 8.08 -32.34 -2.46
CA SER A 91 9.24 -31.46 -2.22
C SER A 91 10.04 -31.18 -3.49
N LYS A 92 10.13 -32.18 -4.38
CA LYS A 92 10.82 -32.08 -5.68
C LYS A 92 9.93 -31.64 -6.85
N VAL A 93 8.62 -31.52 -6.61
CA VAL A 93 7.67 -31.12 -7.66
C VAL A 93 7.80 -29.62 -7.91
N GLN A 94 8.15 -29.26 -9.15
CA GLN A 94 8.19 -27.86 -9.55
C GLN A 94 6.77 -27.28 -9.48
N ALA A 95 6.68 -26.09 -8.90
CA ALA A 95 5.42 -25.38 -8.81
C ALA A 95 5.26 -24.54 -10.08
N GLU A 96 4.16 -24.73 -10.80
CA GLU A 96 3.91 -24.04 -12.08
C GLU A 96 3.11 -22.74 -11.84
N GLY A 97 3.49 -21.71 -12.60
CA GLY A 97 2.76 -20.44 -12.71
C GLY A 97 3.26 -19.32 -11.80
N ILE A 98 3.67 -18.21 -12.41
CA ILE A 98 3.75 -16.89 -11.78
C ILE A 98 2.70 -16.05 -12.50
N GLU A 99 1.59 -15.70 -11.84
CA GLU A 99 0.71 -14.65 -12.34
C GLU A 99 1.16 -13.34 -11.69
N GLU A 100 2.02 -12.61 -12.40
CA GLU A 100 2.32 -11.22 -12.05
C GLU A 100 1.10 -10.37 -12.43
N ARG A 101 0.50 -9.75 -11.41
CA ARG A 101 -0.53 -8.75 -11.61
C ARG A 101 0.11 -7.41 -11.38
N ASN A 102 0.12 -6.57 -12.39
CA ASN A 102 0.53 -5.19 -12.25
C ASN A 102 -0.71 -4.34 -11.97
N ARG A 103 -0.57 -3.37 -11.07
CA ARG A 103 -1.59 -2.32 -10.88
C ARG A 103 -0.95 -0.98 -11.14
N LEU A 104 -1.65 -0.13 -11.88
CA LEU A 104 -1.24 1.23 -12.13
C LEU A 104 -1.91 2.12 -11.10
N ILE A 105 -1.11 2.83 -10.32
CA ILE A 105 -1.57 3.68 -9.23
C ILE A 105 -1.10 5.10 -9.49
N SER A 106 -1.99 6.07 -9.34
CA SER A 106 -1.57 7.47 -9.27
C SER A 106 -0.80 7.72 -7.98
N ILE A 107 0.34 8.40 -8.06
CA ILE A 107 1.14 8.85 -6.90
C ILE A 107 0.91 10.33 -6.55
N GLY A 108 0.31 11.10 -7.46
CA GLY A 108 0.08 12.54 -7.32
C GLY A 108 1.35 13.37 -7.53
N GLU A 109 1.16 14.67 -7.77
CA GLU A 109 2.25 15.59 -8.16
C GLU A 109 3.33 15.70 -7.09
N ALA A 110 2.95 15.94 -5.83
CA ALA A 110 3.91 16.12 -4.74
C ALA A 110 4.84 14.89 -4.58
N THR A 111 4.29 13.67 -4.67
CA THR A 111 5.10 12.45 -4.63
C THR A 111 5.96 12.30 -5.88
N ALA A 112 5.41 12.64 -7.06
CA ALA A 112 6.14 12.57 -8.33
C ALA A 112 7.34 13.52 -8.34
N GLU A 113 7.22 14.72 -7.75
CA GLU A 113 8.31 15.66 -7.61
C GLU A 113 9.43 15.11 -6.71
N LEU A 114 9.07 14.47 -5.58
CA LEU A 114 10.05 13.79 -4.73
C LEU A 114 10.77 12.66 -5.47
N PHE A 115 10.05 11.88 -6.29
CA PHE A 115 10.69 10.86 -7.13
C PHE A 115 11.62 11.49 -8.16
N ARG A 116 11.18 12.56 -8.84
CA ARG A 116 11.97 13.23 -9.88
C ARG A 116 13.33 13.66 -9.35
N GLU A 117 13.37 14.23 -8.15
CA GLU A 117 14.62 14.61 -7.51
C GLU A 117 15.41 13.39 -7.03
N TYR A 118 14.74 12.42 -6.39
CA TYR A 118 15.41 11.27 -5.80
C TYR A 118 16.01 10.29 -6.84
N THR A 119 15.36 10.11 -7.99
CA THR A 119 15.78 9.18 -9.04
C THR A 119 16.59 9.83 -10.16
N LYS A 120 16.96 11.11 -10.03
CA LYS A 120 17.61 11.90 -11.08
C LYS A 120 18.91 11.28 -11.61
N GLU A 121 19.66 10.62 -10.74
CA GLU A 121 20.95 10.00 -11.04
C GLU A 121 20.89 8.47 -11.09
N MET A 122 19.68 7.88 -11.07
CA MET A 122 19.50 6.42 -11.03
C MET A 122 19.28 5.83 -12.43
N ASP A 123 19.72 4.60 -12.63
CA ASP A 123 19.45 3.87 -13.86
C ASP A 123 18.02 3.31 -13.88
N GLN A 124 17.46 3.13 -15.08
CA GLN A 124 16.08 2.63 -15.26
C GLN A 124 15.83 1.25 -14.59
N ASN A 125 16.89 0.42 -14.54
CA ASN A 125 16.83 -0.91 -13.95
C ASN A 125 17.01 -0.93 -12.43
N ASP A 126 17.42 0.19 -11.83
CA ASP A 126 17.66 0.27 -10.41
C ASP A 126 16.36 0.15 -9.62
N ARG A 127 16.46 -0.54 -8.48
CA ARG A 127 15.43 -0.45 -7.46
C ARG A 127 15.49 0.93 -6.85
N VAL A 128 14.35 1.63 -6.86
CA VAL A 128 14.21 2.96 -6.25
C VAL A 128 14.68 2.91 -4.79
N ILE A 129 14.17 1.95 -4.03
CA ILE A 129 14.49 1.81 -2.60
C ILE A 129 15.33 0.56 -2.37
N GLN A 130 16.61 0.76 -2.07
CA GLN A 130 17.57 -0.29 -1.78
C GLN A 130 17.72 -0.53 -0.26
N LEU A 131 16.58 -0.75 0.42
CA LEU A 131 16.55 -0.99 1.88
C LEU A 131 15.98 -2.37 2.21
N SER A 132 16.33 -2.88 3.39
CA SER A 132 15.67 -4.03 3.98
C SER A 132 14.28 -3.68 4.51
N ARG A 133 13.40 -4.69 4.66
CA ARG A 133 12.09 -4.48 5.31
C ARG A 133 12.24 -3.86 6.69
N GLN A 134 13.21 -4.32 7.49
CA GLN A 134 13.40 -3.81 8.84
C GLN A 134 13.77 -2.32 8.86
N GLN A 135 14.60 -1.87 7.91
CA GLN A 135 14.93 -0.45 7.77
C GLN A 135 13.69 0.39 7.44
N ILE A 136 12.81 -0.09 6.54
CA ILE A 136 11.54 0.60 6.23
C ILE A 136 10.66 0.72 7.49
N TYR A 137 10.52 -0.35 8.27
CA TYR A 137 9.77 -0.30 9.52
C TYR A 137 10.38 0.69 10.53
N ASN A 138 11.71 0.76 10.58
CA ASN A 138 12.41 1.70 11.45
C ASN A 138 12.18 3.15 11.02
N ILE A 139 12.17 3.45 9.72
CA ILE A 139 11.86 4.79 9.19
C ILE A 139 10.46 5.22 9.62
N VAL A 140 9.45 4.37 9.38
CA VAL A 140 8.06 4.67 9.80
C VAL A 140 7.97 4.89 11.31
N ARG A 141 8.64 4.05 12.10
CA ARG A 141 8.66 4.17 13.56
C ARG A 141 9.37 5.43 14.02
N ALA A 142 10.46 5.83 13.36
CA ALA A 142 11.22 7.03 13.67
C ALA A 142 10.38 8.29 13.38
N ALA A 143 9.72 8.35 12.23
CA ALA A 143 8.81 9.43 11.88
C ALA A 143 7.65 9.55 12.88
N ALA A 144 6.99 8.44 13.22
CA ALA A 144 5.93 8.44 14.22
C ALA A 144 6.42 8.86 15.61
N THR A 145 7.63 8.43 15.97
CA THR A 145 8.27 8.82 17.21
C THR A 145 8.54 10.32 17.28
N GLY A 146 9.11 10.87 16.21
CA GLY A 146 9.53 12.25 16.12
C GLY A 146 8.38 13.25 16.08
N THR A 147 7.22 12.84 15.58
CA THR A 147 5.99 13.65 15.56
C THR A 147 5.14 13.52 16.81
N GLY A 148 5.68 12.94 17.89
CA GLY A 148 4.96 12.77 19.16
C GLY A 148 3.87 11.70 19.14
N LEU A 149 3.76 10.89 18.08
CA LEU A 149 2.83 9.76 18.01
C LEU A 149 3.27 8.56 18.88
N LYS A 150 4.45 8.65 19.52
CA LYS A 150 5.00 7.68 20.48
C LYS A 150 4.03 7.32 21.63
N GLY A 151 3.11 8.22 21.99
CA GLY A 151 2.09 8.02 23.03
C GLY A 151 0.70 7.62 22.53
N LYS A 152 0.44 7.73 21.22
CA LYS A 152 -0.84 7.32 20.61
C LYS A 152 -0.80 5.84 20.31
N ALA A 153 -1.15 5.05 21.32
CA ALA A 153 -1.36 3.62 21.13
C ALA A 153 -2.48 3.40 20.12
N LEU A 154 -2.13 3.00 18.88
CA LEU A 154 -3.05 2.21 18.06
C LEU A 154 -3.25 0.92 18.86
N THR A 155 -4.33 0.92 19.63
CA THR A 155 -4.66 -0.19 20.52
C THR A 155 -5.47 -1.14 19.67
N ASN A 156 -4.94 -2.34 19.46
CA ASN A 156 -5.70 -3.36 18.75
C ASN A 156 -7.00 -3.61 19.54
N PRO A 157 -8.19 -3.35 18.98
CA PRO A 157 -9.45 -3.42 19.71
C PRO A 157 -9.76 -4.86 20.18
N GLU A 158 -9.20 -5.87 19.52
CA GLU A 158 -9.41 -7.28 19.86
C GLU A 158 -8.43 -7.79 20.94
N THR A 159 -7.22 -7.22 21.01
CA THR A 159 -6.15 -7.76 21.89
C THR A 159 -5.69 -6.80 22.98
N GLY A 160 -6.12 -5.54 22.95
CA GLY A 160 -5.68 -4.50 23.90
C GLY A 160 -4.21 -4.12 23.80
N LYS A 161 -3.44 -4.74 22.89
CA LYS A 161 -2.00 -4.48 22.74
C LYS A 161 -1.77 -3.16 22.00
N LYS A 162 -0.84 -2.37 22.55
CA LYS A 162 -0.34 -1.15 21.91
C LYS A 162 0.61 -1.54 20.78
N HIS A 163 0.29 -1.12 19.56
CA HIS A 163 1.17 -1.28 18.42
C HIS A 163 1.72 0.08 17.97
N PHE A 164 2.98 0.09 17.54
CA PHE A 164 3.59 1.27 16.94
C PHE A 164 3.19 1.37 15.46
N PRO A 165 3.10 2.58 14.91
CA PRO A 165 2.87 2.77 13.48
C PRO A 165 3.85 1.98 12.63
N HIS A 166 3.31 1.34 11.59
CA HIS A 166 4.03 0.53 10.62
C HIS A 166 3.43 0.75 9.23
N PRO A 167 4.12 0.36 8.14
CA PRO A 167 3.69 0.65 6.76
C PRO A 167 2.22 0.32 6.43
N HIS A 168 1.64 -0.74 7.01
CA HIS A 168 0.24 -1.10 6.75
C HIS A 168 -0.76 -0.07 7.31
N ASN A 169 -0.40 0.76 8.30
CA ASN A 169 -1.33 1.77 8.84
C ASN A 169 -1.60 2.91 7.83
N PHE A 170 -0.66 3.19 6.93
CA PHE A 170 -0.89 4.12 5.81
C PHE A 170 -1.97 3.58 4.87
N ARG A 171 -1.89 2.28 4.57
CA ARG A 171 -2.90 1.58 3.75
C ARG A 171 -4.27 1.60 4.43
N ASP A 172 -4.32 1.39 5.73
CA ASP A 172 -5.57 1.43 6.49
C ASP A 172 -6.18 2.85 6.48
N SER A 173 -5.36 3.88 6.73
CA SER A 173 -5.79 5.28 6.64
C SER A 173 -6.30 5.64 5.24
N LEU A 174 -5.59 5.21 4.20
CA LEU A 174 -5.99 5.44 2.82
C LEU A 174 -7.32 4.74 2.52
N ALA A 175 -7.50 3.49 2.96
CA ALA A 175 -8.73 2.74 2.76
C ALA A 175 -9.94 3.43 3.41
N VAL A 176 -9.77 3.98 4.62
CA VAL A 176 -10.81 4.74 5.31
C VAL A 176 -11.20 5.99 4.52
N SER A 177 -10.24 6.85 4.13
CA SER A 177 -10.55 8.05 3.34
C SER A 177 -11.22 7.74 2.00
N TRP A 178 -10.85 6.63 1.36
CA TRP A 178 -11.52 6.18 0.16
C TRP A 178 -12.95 5.72 0.42
N LEU A 179 -13.22 5.01 1.52
CA LEU A 179 -14.57 4.59 1.89
C LEU A 179 -15.46 5.79 2.20
N ASP A 180 -14.93 6.81 2.87
CA ASP A 180 -15.66 8.03 3.17
C ASP A 180 -16.12 8.76 1.89
N ILE A 181 -15.30 8.75 0.84
CA ILE A 181 -15.62 9.38 -0.47
C ILE A 181 -16.45 8.48 -1.37
N ALA A 182 -16.18 7.17 -1.34
CA ALA A 182 -16.93 6.21 -2.13
C ALA A 182 -18.37 6.13 -1.62
N GLY A 183 -18.60 6.22 -0.31
CA GLY A 183 -19.90 5.99 0.29
C GLY A 183 -20.48 4.66 -0.21
N SER A 184 -21.67 4.74 -0.83
CA SER A 184 -22.37 3.59 -1.45
C SER A 184 -22.10 3.42 -2.96
N ASP A 185 -21.22 4.23 -3.56
CA ASP A 185 -20.90 4.15 -4.99
C ASP A 185 -20.05 2.90 -5.29
N ALA A 186 -20.68 1.90 -5.90
CA ALA A 186 -20.04 0.63 -6.26
C ALA A 186 -18.84 0.79 -7.22
N GLY A 187 -18.84 1.83 -8.07
CA GLY A 187 -17.74 2.14 -8.98
C GLY A 187 -16.51 2.66 -8.24
N LYS A 188 -16.71 3.57 -7.28
CA LYS A 188 -15.64 4.09 -6.41
C LYS A 188 -15.11 3.02 -5.46
N GLN A 189 -15.98 2.16 -4.92
CA GLN A 189 -15.57 1.00 -4.11
C GLN A 189 -14.75 -0.02 -4.93
N LYS A 190 -15.12 -0.25 -6.19
CA LYS A 190 -14.34 -1.11 -7.10
C LYS A 190 -12.98 -0.48 -7.44
N ALA A 191 -12.92 0.83 -7.67
CA ALA A 191 -11.66 1.55 -7.87
C ALA A 191 -10.74 1.46 -6.65
N LEU A 192 -11.27 1.56 -5.44
CA LEU A 192 -10.55 1.31 -4.19
C LEU A 192 -9.98 -0.12 -4.15
N GLN A 193 -10.80 -1.12 -4.51
CA GLN A 193 -10.37 -2.52 -4.51
C GLN A 193 -9.25 -2.79 -5.52
N GLU A 194 -9.30 -2.16 -6.70
CA GLU A 194 -8.25 -2.23 -7.72
C GLU A 194 -6.97 -1.51 -7.25
N HIS A 195 -7.08 -0.32 -6.66
CA HIS A 195 -5.95 0.45 -6.09
C HIS A 195 -5.23 -0.33 -4.99
N LEU A 196 -5.98 -0.97 -4.09
CA LEU A 196 -5.42 -1.73 -2.97
C LEU A 196 -5.06 -3.19 -3.32
N GLY A 197 -5.61 -3.76 -4.40
CA GLY A 197 -5.29 -5.11 -4.88
C GLY A 197 -5.88 -6.25 -4.07
N HIS A 198 -7.13 -6.14 -3.60
CA HIS A 198 -7.85 -7.25 -2.95
C HIS A 198 -8.49 -8.21 -3.97
N LYS A 199 -8.61 -9.50 -3.62
CA LYS A 199 -9.20 -10.56 -4.46
C LYS A 199 -10.42 -11.17 -3.75
N ASN A 200 -11.63 -10.81 -4.19
CA ASN A 200 -12.75 -11.72 -4.53
C ASN A 200 -14.09 -10.95 -4.60
N PHE A 201 -14.72 -10.95 -5.76
CA PHE A 201 -16.12 -11.40 -5.90
C PHE A 201 -16.23 -12.16 -7.22
N SER A 202 -15.87 -13.44 -7.22
CA SER A 202 -16.21 -14.33 -8.32
C SER A 202 -17.64 -14.80 -8.12
N THR A 203 -18.60 -14.02 -8.63
CA THR A 203 -19.82 -14.48 -9.31
C THR A 203 -20.70 -13.27 -9.62
N THR A 204 -20.95 -13.06 -10.92
CA THR A 204 -22.16 -12.42 -11.44
C THR A 204 -22.41 -10.94 -11.09
N MET A 205 -21.86 -10.04 -11.91
CA MET A 205 -22.60 -8.94 -12.55
C MET A 205 -21.63 -8.18 -13.46
N GLY A 206 -21.95 -8.10 -14.75
CA GLY A 206 -21.20 -7.28 -15.70
C GLY A 206 -21.23 -5.82 -15.27
N TYR A 207 -20.09 -5.12 -15.34
CA TYR A 207 -19.94 -3.71 -15.74
C TYR A 207 -18.46 -3.29 -15.64
N ASN A 208 -17.97 -2.72 -16.76
CA ASN A 208 -16.76 -1.93 -17.03
C ASN A 208 -15.42 -2.26 -16.35
N LYS A 209 -14.41 -2.54 -17.18
CA LYS A 209 -12.98 -2.35 -16.84
C LYS A 209 -12.80 -0.86 -16.50
N LEU A 210 -12.34 -0.54 -15.30
CA LEU A 210 -12.00 0.84 -14.95
C LEU A 210 -10.78 1.27 -15.79
N THR A 211 -10.84 2.46 -16.38
CA THR A 211 -9.71 3.03 -17.12
C THR A 211 -8.72 3.68 -16.14
N PRO A 212 -7.41 3.75 -16.46
CA PRO A 212 -6.44 4.48 -15.65
C PRO A 212 -6.87 5.91 -15.29
N ALA A 213 -7.52 6.60 -16.22
CA ALA A 213 -8.07 7.94 -16.00
C ALA A 213 -9.10 7.97 -14.85
N LYS A 214 -9.97 6.98 -14.75
CA LYS A 214 -10.97 6.92 -13.68
C LYS A 214 -10.32 6.63 -12.32
N VAL A 215 -9.29 5.79 -12.28
CA VAL A 215 -8.52 5.52 -11.05
C VAL A 215 -7.80 6.79 -10.59
N GLN A 216 -7.21 7.55 -11.52
CA GLN A 216 -6.52 8.81 -11.23
C GLN A 216 -7.49 9.90 -10.74
N GLU A 217 -8.65 10.03 -11.37
CA GLU A 217 -9.72 10.95 -10.96
C GLU A 217 -10.11 10.74 -9.49
N VAL A 218 -10.46 9.49 -9.12
CA VAL A 218 -10.88 9.19 -7.74
C VAL A 218 -9.71 9.29 -6.77
N SER A 219 -8.49 8.90 -7.17
CA SER A 219 -7.29 9.08 -6.34
C SER A 219 -7.03 10.56 -6.01
N ASN A 220 -7.24 11.46 -6.98
CA ASN A 220 -7.06 12.89 -6.79
C ASN A 220 -8.17 13.49 -5.92
N GLU A 221 -9.41 13.01 -6.04
CA GLU A 221 -10.51 13.37 -5.13
C GLU A 221 -10.16 13.01 -3.68
N VAL A 222 -9.63 11.80 -3.46
CA VAL A 222 -9.19 11.33 -2.13
C VAL A 222 -8.06 12.19 -1.56
N ARG A 223 -7.07 12.54 -2.38
CA ARG A 223 -5.98 13.41 -1.93
C ARG A 223 -6.48 14.79 -1.51
N ARG A 224 -7.37 15.41 -2.30
CA ARG A 224 -7.93 16.72 -1.97
C ARG A 224 -8.67 16.70 -0.64
N MET A 225 -9.48 15.67 -0.41
CA MET A 225 -10.21 15.49 0.85
C MET A 225 -9.26 15.31 2.05
N ARG A 226 -8.25 14.45 1.93
CA ARG A 226 -7.22 14.25 2.97
C ARG A 226 -6.46 15.54 3.29
N PHE A 227 -6.17 16.34 2.27
CA PHE A 227 -5.56 17.66 2.45
C PHE A 227 -6.48 18.61 3.20
N THR A 228 -7.75 18.72 2.82
CA THR A 228 -8.72 19.59 3.53
C THR A 228 -8.88 19.17 5.00
N GLN A 229 -9.02 17.87 5.28
CA GLN A 229 -9.12 17.35 6.64
C GLN A 229 -7.88 17.69 7.49
N SER A 230 -6.69 17.64 6.89
CA SER A 230 -5.47 18.03 7.60
C SER A 230 -5.46 19.50 8.02
N GLN A 231 -5.97 20.40 7.16
CA GLN A 231 -6.04 21.83 7.42
C GLN A 231 -7.10 22.20 8.47
N GLU A 232 -8.21 21.47 8.50
CA GLU A 232 -9.27 21.63 9.51
C GLU A 232 -8.81 21.16 10.89
N GLU A 233 -8.18 19.98 10.98
CA GLU A 233 -7.63 19.45 12.25
C GLU A 233 -6.53 20.34 12.84
N GLU A 234 -5.76 21.04 12.01
CA GLU A 234 -4.75 22.01 12.46
C GLU A 234 -5.36 23.29 13.03
N LYS A 235 -6.47 23.78 12.47
CA LYS A 235 -7.20 24.96 12.97
C LYS A 235 -7.88 24.69 14.31
N ASP A 236 -8.47 23.51 14.46
CA ASP A 236 -9.10 23.08 15.72
C ASP A 236 -8.08 22.84 16.83
N GLY A 237 -6.90 22.32 16.47
CA GLY A 237 -5.79 22.14 17.40
C GLY A 237 -5.16 23.46 17.90
N ASN A 238 -5.21 24.52 17.08
CA ASN A 238 -4.63 25.83 17.41
C ASN A 238 -5.61 26.77 18.14
N SER A 239 -6.89 26.40 18.25
CA SER A 239 -7.91 27.14 19.02
C SER A 239 -8.00 26.73 20.50
N GLN A 240 -7.15 25.79 20.95
CA GLN A 240 -7.08 25.32 22.34
C GLN A 240 -5.79 25.72 23.08
N VAL A 241 -5.04 26.73 22.58
CA VAL A 241 -3.84 27.27 23.23
C VAL A 241 -4.07 28.73 23.63
#